data_AF-A0A1Y0EFT3-F1
#
_entry.id   AF-A0A1Y0EFT3-F1
#
_cell.length_a   1.000
_cell.length_b   1.000
_cell.length_c   1.000
_cell.angle_alpha   90.00
_cell.angle_beta   90.00
_cell.angle_gamma   90.00
#
_symmetry.space_group_name_H-M   'P 1'
#
loop_
_entity.id
_entity.type
_entity.pdbx_description
1 polymer ?
#
loop_
_entity_poly.entity_id
_entity_poly.type
_entity_poly.pdbx_seq_one_letter_code
_entity_poly.pdbx_strand_id
1 'polypeptide(L)'
;MSTRAQIAIQTGPDKWAHVYVHFDGYPSHMLPALARWTPEDILAAREIRQVRAEALDCFDPPRAPRILQQPTCELSHLYIWQAGAWRELTSLRGV
;
A
#
# COMPACT_ATOMS: atom_id res chain seq x y z
N MET A 1 15.53 4.27 10.66
CA MET A 1 15.28 3.08 9.81
C MET A 1 14.09 3.41 8.93
N SER A 2 14.21 3.27 7.61
CA SER A 2 13.06 3.42 6.71
C SER A 2 12.33 2.09 6.62
N THR A 3 11.04 2.10 6.92
CA THR A 3 10.14 0.97 6.73
C THR A 3 9.63 1.01 5.30
N ARG A 4 9.68 -0.10 4.58
CA ARG A 4 9.18 -0.19 3.20
C ARG A 4 7.95 -1.07 3.17
N ALA A 5 6.89 -0.62 2.53
CA ALA A 5 5.66 -1.37 2.47
C ALA A 5 5.03 -1.33 1.07
N GLN A 6 4.09 -2.23 0.84
CA GLN A 6 3.28 -2.30 -0.36
C GLN A 6 1.81 -2.10 0.00
N ILE A 7 1.07 -1.46 -0.90
CA ILE A 7 -0.39 -1.41 -0.83
C ILE A 7 -0.90 -2.14 -2.07
N ALA A 8 -1.62 -3.25 -1.86
CA ALA A 8 -2.19 -4.06 -2.94
C ALA A 8 -3.69 -3.81 -3.08
N ILE A 9 -4.10 -3.51 -4.30
CA ILE A 9 -5.49 -3.15 -4.65
C ILE A 9 -5.94 -4.06 -5.78
N GLN A 10 -7.07 -4.73 -5.58
CA GLN A 10 -7.66 -5.59 -6.62
C GLN A 10 -8.26 -4.71 -7.72
N THR A 11 -7.83 -4.94 -8.96
CA THR A 11 -8.28 -4.22 -10.16
C THR A 11 -8.99 -5.13 -11.16
N GLY A 12 -9.06 -6.44 -10.86
CA GLY A 12 -9.76 -7.47 -11.62
C GLY A 12 -9.68 -8.83 -10.91
N PRO A 13 -10.29 -9.89 -11.46
CA PRO A 13 -10.34 -11.21 -10.82
C PRO A 13 -8.97 -11.71 -10.33
N ASP A 14 -7.97 -11.68 -11.21
CA ASP A 14 -6.59 -12.10 -10.93
C ASP A 14 -5.59 -10.96 -11.16
N LYS A 15 -5.98 -9.73 -10.82
CA LYS A 15 -5.14 -8.54 -11.02
C LYS A 15 -5.08 -7.69 -9.78
N TRP A 16 -3.89 -7.61 -9.21
CA TRP A 16 -3.59 -6.82 -8.02
C TRP A 16 -2.50 -5.82 -8.33
N ALA A 17 -2.86 -4.54 -8.29
CA ALA A 17 -1.91 -3.45 -8.42
C ALA A 17 -1.21 -3.22 -7.08
N HIS A 18 0.11 -3.30 -7.09
CA HIS A 18 0.96 -3.11 -5.92
C HIS A 18 1.65 -1.74 -6.03
N VAL A 19 1.20 -0.81 -5.19
CA VAL A 19 1.77 0.52 -5.03
C VAL A 19 2.89 0.44 -4.00
N TYR A 20 4.07 0.92 -4.37
CA TYR A 20 5.19 1.04 -3.44
C TYR A 20 4.97 2.25 -2.52
N VAL A 21 5.18 2.05 -1.22
CA VAL A 21 5.19 3.14 -0.25
C VAL A 21 6.46 3.10 0.61
N HIS A 22 7.20 4.19 0.57
CA HIS A 22 8.23 4.47 1.54
C HIS A 22 7.55 5.00 2.81
N PHE A 23 7.95 4.52 3.98
CA PHE A 23 7.34 4.90 5.23
C PHE A 23 8.44 5.13 6.29
N ASP A 24 8.53 6.33 6.84
CA ASP A 24 9.63 6.70 7.75
C ASP A 24 9.32 6.42 9.23
N GLY A 25 8.24 5.69 9.54
CA GLY A 25 7.76 5.50 10.93
C GLY A 25 7.27 4.09 11.29
N TYR A 26 6.59 4.02 12.43
CA TYR A 26 6.00 2.80 13.01
C TYR A 26 4.73 2.36 12.25
N PRO A 27 4.57 1.08 11.85
CA PRO A 27 3.42 0.58 11.09
C PRO A 27 2.04 0.92 11.70
N SER A 28 1.97 1.09 13.02
CA SER A 28 0.76 1.51 13.74
C SER A 28 0.17 2.84 13.26
N HIS A 29 0.94 3.70 12.58
CA HIS A 29 0.47 4.97 12.03
C HIS A 29 -0.08 4.86 10.60
N MET A 30 0.20 3.77 9.88
CA MET A 30 -0.14 3.65 8.47
C MET A 30 -1.64 3.44 8.26
N LEU A 31 -2.28 2.54 9.01
CA LEU A 31 -3.72 2.26 8.86
C LEU A 31 -4.62 3.49 9.12
N PRO A 32 -4.41 4.28 10.19
CA PRO A 32 -5.16 5.52 10.39
C PRO A 32 -4.96 6.55 9.27
N ALA A 33 -3.75 6.66 8.73
CA ALA A 33 -3.46 7.58 7.63
C ALA A 33 -4.13 7.11 6.32
N LEU A 34 -4.03 5.81 6.02
CA LEU A 34 -4.68 5.18 4.86
C LEU A 34 -6.21 5.27 4.91
N ALA A 35 -6.83 5.22 6.10
CA ALA A 35 -8.29 5.27 6.25
C ALA A 35 -8.95 6.54 5.66
N ARG A 36 -8.17 7.57 5.34
CA ARG A 36 -8.65 8.79 4.66
C ARG A 36 -8.68 8.69 3.14
N TRP A 37 -8.04 7.67 2.56
CA TRP A 37 -7.84 7.53 1.12
C TRP A 37 -8.62 6.35 0.56
N THR A 38 -9.20 6.53 -0.63
CA THR A 38 -9.82 5.43 -1.35
C THR A 38 -8.76 4.61 -2.11
N PRO A 39 -9.08 3.38 -2.53
CA PRO A 39 -8.21 2.63 -3.42
C PRO A 39 -7.84 3.39 -4.70
N GLU A 40 -8.78 4.15 -5.27
CA GLU A 40 -8.57 4.95 -6.47
C GLU A 40 -7.52 6.05 -6.26
N ASP A 41 -7.56 6.74 -5.11
CA ASP A 41 -6.56 7.75 -4.74
C ASP A 41 -5.16 7.15 -4.65
N ILE A 42 -5.05 5.99 -3.99
CA ILE A 42 -3.78 5.27 -3.84
C ILE A 42 -3.26 4.77 -5.19
N LEU A 43 -4.13 4.29 -6.08
CA LEU A 43 -3.77 3.89 -7.44
C LEU A 43 -3.27 5.08 -8.27
N ALA A 44 -3.94 6.23 -8.16
CA ALA A 44 -3.57 7.46 -8.86
C ALA A 44 -2.20 7.99 -8.40
N ALA A 45 -1.86 7.80 -7.12
CA ALA A 45 -0.57 8.19 -6.57
C ALA A 45 0.62 7.40 -7.15
N ARG A 46 0.39 6.15 -7.59
CA ARG A 46 1.33 5.23 -8.26
C ARG A 46 2.56 4.79 -7.44
N GLU A 47 3.26 5.73 -6.80
CA GLU A 47 4.41 5.50 -5.93
C GLU A 47 4.48 6.59 -4.84
N ILE A 48 4.43 6.17 -3.57
CA ILE A 48 4.24 7.07 -2.43
C ILE A 48 5.50 7.15 -1.58
N ARG A 49 5.95 8.36 -1.27
CA ARG A 49 7.04 8.62 -0.32
C ARG A 49 6.58 8.64 1.12
N GLN A 50 5.37 9.13 1.38
CA GLN A 50 4.74 9.13 2.70
C GLN A 50 3.21 9.27 2.57
N VAL A 51 2.46 8.43 3.28
CA VAL A 51 1.01 8.61 3.43
C VAL A 51 0.74 9.48 4.66
N ARG A 52 0.04 10.59 4.47
CA ARG A 52 -0.49 11.43 5.56
C ARG A 52 -2.00 11.48 5.45
N ALA A 53 -2.70 11.80 6.54
CA ALA A 53 -4.16 11.87 6.54
C ALA A 53 -4.69 13.00 5.65
N GLU A 54 -3.91 14.06 5.45
CA GLU A 54 -4.29 15.25 4.70
C GLU A 54 -3.65 15.34 3.30
N ALA A 55 -2.58 14.58 3.04
CA ALA A 55 -1.91 14.56 1.74
C ALA A 55 -1.15 13.24 1.46
N LEU A 56 -1.10 12.83 0.20
CA LEU A 56 -0.17 11.82 -0.30
C LEU A 56 1.09 12.51 -0.81
N ASP A 57 2.23 12.27 -0.16
CA ASP A 57 3.53 12.72 -0.67
C ASP A 57 4.03 11.67 -1.66
N CYS A 58 4.02 12.00 -2.95
CA CYS A 58 4.32 11.08 -4.05
C CYS A 58 5.75 11.28 -4.57
N PHE A 59 6.30 10.24 -5.19
CA PHE A 59 7.53 10.40 -5.97
C PHE A 59 7.25 11.12 -7.29
N ASP A 60 8.21 11.91 -7.75
CA ASP A 60 8.21 12.54 -9.08
C ASP A 60 9.57 12.31 -9.76
N PRO A 61 9.64 11.53 -10.85
CA PRO A 61 8.52 10.79 -11.47
C PRO A 61 8.13 9.54 -10.65
N PRO A 62 6.83 9.18 -10.57
CA PRO A 62 6.41 7.97 -9.90
C PRO A 62 6.57 6.74 -10.79
N ARG A 63 7.01 5.62 -10.21
CA ARG A 63 6.98 4.30 -10.88
C ARG A 63 5.55 3.83 -11.08
N ALA A 64 5.30 3.04 -12.13
CA ALA A 64 3.99 2.41 -12.31
C ALA A 64 3.76 1.31 -11.26
N PRO A 65 2.52 1.12 -10.77
CA PRO A 65 2.17 0.00 -9.91
C PRO A 65 2.49 -1.33 -10.58
N ARG A 66 3.08 -2.26 -9.83
CA ARG A 66 3.35 -3.61 -10.34
C ARG A 66 2.06 -4.43 -10.28
N ILE A 67 1.72 -5.11 -11.37
CA ILE A 67 0.54 -5.98 -11.42
C ILE A 67 0.95 -7.42 -11.11
N LEU A 68 0.32 -8.03 -10.11
CA LEU A 68 0.49 -9.43 -9.72
C LEU A 68 -0.85 -10.16 -9.72
N GLN A 69 -0.82 -11.50 -9.72
CA GLN A 69 -2.03 -12.32 -9.71
C GLN A 69 -2.74 -12.38 -8.34
N GLN A 70 -2.01 -12.09 -7.27
CA GLN A 70 -2.50 -12.10 -5.89
C GLN A 70 -1.75 -11.05 -5.05
N PRO A 71 -2.26 -10.69 -3.86
CA PRO A 71 -1.54 -9.87 -2.91
C PRO A 71 -0.25 -10.60 -2.46
N THR A 72 0.91 -9.95 -2.65
CA THR A 72 2.21 -10.53 -2.33
C THR A 72 3.03 -9.54 -1.51
N CYS A 73 3.50 -9.98 -0.34
CA CYS A 73 4.34 -9.16 0.54
C CYS A 73 5.83 -9.38 0.16
N GLU A 74 6.36 -8.52 -0.71
CA GLU A 74 7.76 -8.51 -1.12
C GLU A 74 8.62 -7.56 -0.26
N LEU A 75 7.98 -6.75 0.59
CA LEU A 75 8.61 -5.79 1.51
C LEU A 75 8.25 -6.11 2.97
N SER A 76 8.46 -5.15 3.89
CA SER A 76 8.24 -5.37 5.32
C SER A 76 6.78 -5.50 5.70
N HIS A 77 5.89 -4.76 5.02
CA HIS A 77 4.44 -4.77 5.28
C HIS A 77 3.66 -4.77 3.97
N LEU A 78 2.49 -5.39 4.00
CA LEU A 78 1.52 -5.37 2.92
C LEU A 78 0.17 -4.90 3.46
N TYR A 79 -0.41 -3.90 2.81
CA TYR A 79 -1.76 -3.42 3.12
C TYR A 79 -2.70 -3.76 1.98
N ILE A 80 -3.91 -4.18 2.29
CA ILE A 80 -4.95 -4.51 1.31
C ILE A 80 -6.23 -3.75 1.61
N TRP A 81 -6.99 -3.43 0.57
CA TRP A 81 -8.37 -2.97 0.72
C TRP A 81 -9.31 -4.18 0.72
N GLN A 82 -10.03 -4.41 1.81
CA GLN A 82 -10.97 -5.51 1.95
C GLN A 82 -12.18 -5.08 2.76
N ALA A 83 -13.38 -5.41 2.27
CA ALA A 83 -14.64 -5.12 2.97
C ALA A 83 -14.80 -3.63 3.39
N GLY A 84 -14.35 -2.70 2.54
CA GLY A 84 -14.49 -1.26 2.77
C GLY A 84 -13.48 -0.66 3.75
N ALA A 85 -12.40 -1.38 4.08
CA ALA A 85 -11.35 -0.87 4.96
C ALA A 85 -9.95 -1.35 4.55
N TRP A 86 -8.95 -0.56 4.93
CA TRP A 86 -7.55 -0.96 4.85
C TRP A 86 -7.21 -1.94 5.97
N ARG A 87 -6.49 -3.01 5.61
CA ARG A 87 -6.00 -4.01 6.56
C ARG A 87 -4.55 -4.32 6.26
N GLU A 88 -3.75 -4.48 7.30
CA GLU A 88 -2.43 -5.07 7.14
C GLU A 88 -2.60 -6.58 6.97
N LEU A 89 -2.04 -7.11 5.87
CA LEU A 89 -1.85 -8.54 5.70
C LEU A 89 -0.55 -8.88 6.42
N THR A 90 -0.67 -9.23 7.70
CA THR A 90 0.46 -9.80 8.43
C THR A 90 0.94 -11.00 7.63
N SER A 91 2.22 -10.97 7.25
CA SER A 91 2.90 -12.16 6.78
C SER A 91 2.58 -13.27 7.77
N LEU A 92 1.75 -14.24 7.36
CA LEU A 92 1.91 -15.59 7.86
C LEU A 92 3.32 -15.97 7.41
N ARG A 93 4.32 -15.61 8.22
CA ARG A 93 5.54 -16.40 8.27
C ARG A 93 5.02 -17.80 8.55
N GLY A 94 5.09 -18.66 7.55
CA GLY A 94 4.63 -20.03 7.68
C GLY A 94 5.32 -20.65 8.88
N VAL A 95 4.51 -21.26 9.73
CA VAL A 95 4.85 -22.20 10.81
C VAL A 95 5.71 -21.63 11.94
#